data_AF-A0A929L928-F1
#
_entry.id   AF-A0A929L928-F1
#
_cell.length_a   1.000
_cell.length_b   1.000
_cell.length_c   1.000
_cell.angle_alpha   90.00
_cell.angle_beta   90.00
_cell.angle_gamma   90.00
#
_symmetry.space_group_name_H-M   'P 1'
#
loop_
_entity.id
_entity.type
_entity.pdbx_description
1 polymer ?
#
loop_
_entity_poly.entity_id
_entity_poly.type
_entity_poly.pdbx_seq_one_letter_code
_entity_poly.pdbx_strand_id
1 'polypeptide(L)'
;MPNTSDIKVWKDILTELKTNSEANEVVITEIKEEISLQEQRNKREVKKLYEKVKAQTEDLETLLARLKSDELFALPSDEPTRESFMKSVEERLENSRQLVDYARSLLDSTTTSTETFERLRRSKKEPAVRATFPRQALLGNWIHYFTKDMFTCQCFWDDDEFKEYDFRDNKLVEERSGKFRVEDGKVLMDYSEGKTAVYTVTGYSDDCLDYLINKTPIRFDYMPEDLLNNLLEENVKK
;
A
#
# COMPACT_ATOMS: atom_id res chain seq x y z
N MET A 1 29.05 50.30 44.03
CA MET A 1 27.66 50.38 43.54
C MET A 1 27.33 49.06 42.86
N PRO A 2 26.20 48.41 43.13
CA PRO A 2 25.85 47.18 42.42
C PRO A 2 25.63 47.51 40.94
N ASN A 3 26.28 46.74 40.08
CA ASN A 3 26.33 46.93 38.64
C ASN A 3 24.92 46.73 38.06
N THR A 4 24.19 47.82 37.84
CA THR A 4 22.80 47.83 37.33
C THR A 4 22.67 47.19 35.94
N SER A 5 23.79 47.05 35.22
CA SER A 5 23.96 46.25 34.01
C SER A 5 23.53 44.79 34.19
N ASP A 6 23.98 44.13 35.25
CA ASP A 6 23.81 42.69 35.41
C ASP A 6 22.35 42.34 35.77
N ILE A 7 21.71 43.16 36.60
CA ILE A 7 20.30 42.98 36.98
C ILE A 7 19.37 43.08 35.78
N LYS A 8 19.69 43.94 34.81
CA LYS A 8 18.88 44.08 33.58
C LYS A 8 19.03 42.84 32.71
N VAL A 9 20.26 42.36 32.50
CA VAL A 9 20.54 41.12 31.76
C VAL A 9 19.80 39.93 32.38
N TRP A 10 19.81 39.79 33.71
CA TRP A 10 19.08 38.72 34.40
C TRP A 10 17.56 38.81 34.22
N LYS A 11 16.98 40.01 34.23
CA LYS A 11 15.54 40.21 33.98
C LYS A 11 15.14 39.89 32.55
N ASP A 12 15.99 40.24 31.59
CA ASP A 12 15.75 39.96 30.17
C ASP A 12 15.78 38.44 29.92
N ILE A 13 16.78 37.73 30.46
CA ILE A 13 16.87 36.25 30.41
C ILE A 13 15.64 35.58 31.07
N LEU A 14 15.21 36.06 32.25
CA LEU A 14 14.04 35.53 32.94
C LEU A 14 12.75 35.69 32.12
N THR A 15 12.62 36.82 31.42
CA THR A 15 11.46 37.10 30.57
C THR A 15 11.46 36.21 29.33
N GLU A 16 12.62 36.00 28.73
CA GLU A 16 12.79 35.14 27.56
C GLU A 16 12.52 33.66 27.90
N LEU A 17 13.04 33.18 29.04
CA LEU A 17 12.75 31.83 29.56
C LEU A 17 11.26 31.63 29.85
N LYS A 18 10.59 32.64 30.44
CA LYS A 18 9.16 32.57 30.73
C LYS A 18 8.33 32.48 29.45
N THR A 19 8.62 33.35 28.48
CA THR A 19 7.95 33.35 27.17
C THR A 19 8.14 32.01 26.44
N ASN A 20 9.36 31.45 26.46
CA ASN A 20 9.63 30.14 25.87
C ASN A 20 8.92 28.99 26.59
N SER A 21 8.80 29.04 27.92
CA SER A 21 8.05 28.03 28.67
C SER A 21 6.57 28.03 28.30
N GLU A 22 5.95 29.20 28.22
CA GLU A 22 4.55 29.36 27.81
C GLU A 22 4.33 28.89 26.37
N ALA A 23 5.23 29.23 25.45
CA ALA A 23 5.18 28.75 24.06
C ALA A 23 5.32 27.21 23.98
N ASN A 24 6.21 26.62 24.77
CA ASN A 24 6.39 25.17 24.81
C ASN A 24 5.15 24.44 25.37
N GLU A 25 4.46 25.00 26.37
CA GLU A 25 3.22 24.41 26.90
C GLU A 25 2.11 24.34 25.84
N VAL A 26 1.98 25.38 25.01
CA VAL A 26 1.04 25.39 23.88
C VAL A 26 1.39 24.29 22.88
N VAL A 27 2.66 24.22 22.44
CA VAL A 27 3.13 23.20 21.49
C VAL A 27 2.91 21.78 22.03
N ILE A 28 3.21 21.53 23.31
CA ILE A 28 2.99 20.22 23.93
C ILE A 28 1.51 19.86 23.94
N THR A 29 0.62 20.83 24.17
CA THR A 29 -0.83 20.62 24.16
C THR A 29 -1.33 20.26 22.76
N GLU A 30 -0.90 21.03 21.74
CA GLU A 30 -1.22 20.75 20.33
C GLU A 30 -0.74 19.36 19.90
N ILE A 31 0.49 18.97 20.28
CA ILE A 31 1.01 17.62 19.99
C ILE A 31 0.16 16.53 20.64
N LYS A 32 -0.27 16.71 21.89
CA LYS A 32 -1.11 15.73 22.59
C LYS A 32 -2.49 15.60 21.95
N GLU A 33 -3.08 16.71 21.52
CA GLU A 33 -4.36 16.70 20.79
C GLU A 33 -4.23 15.98 19.45
N GLU A 34 -3.19 16.26 18.68
CA GLU A 34 -2.93 15.60 17.40
C GLU A 34 -2.70 14.09 17.57
N ILE A 35 -1.96 13.67 18.61
CA ILE A 35 -1.80 12.24 18.95
C ILE A 35 -3.16 11.59 19.22
N SER A 36 -4.00 12.21 20.06
CA SER A 36 -5.34 11.71 20.36
C SER A 36 -6.23 11.60 19.11
N LEU A 37 -6.15 12.58 18.20
CA LEU A 37 -6.88 12.56 16.93
C LEU A 37 -6.40 11.41 16.02
N GLN A 38 -5.09 11.17 15.96
CA GLN A 38 -4.51 10.06 15.19
C GLN A 38 -4.91 8.70 15.77
N GLU A 39 -4.90 8.52 17.09
CA GLU A 39 -5.37 7.29 17.75
C GLU A 39 -6.84 6.99 17.41
N GLN A 40 -7.71 8.01 17.42
CA GLN A 40 -9.11 7.87 17.02
C GLN A 40 -9.27 7.51 15.54
N ARG A 41 -8.49 8.14 14.64
CA ARG A 41 -8.49 7.82 13.19
C ARG A 41 -8.08 6.37 12.97
N ASN A 42 -6.97 5.93 13.57
CA ASN A 42 -6.49 4.55 13.46
C ASN A 42 -7.54 3.54 13.97
N LYS A 43 -8.21 3.84 15.10
CA LYS A 43 -9.29 2.98 15.62
C LYS A 43 -10.47 2.86 14.66
N ARG A 44 -10.84 3.95 13.96
CA ARG A 44 -11.88 3.92 12.92
C ARG A 44 -11.46 3.10 11.71
N GLU A 45 -10.22 3.22 11.26
CA GLU A 45 -9.70 2.44 10.13
C GLU A 45 -9.66 0.94 10.44
N VAL A 46 -9.12 0.57 11.62
CA VAL A 46 -9.13 -0.83 12.09
C VAL A 46 -10.56 -1.37 12.16
N LYS A 47 -11.53 -0.57 12.62
CA LYS A 47 -12.94 -0.97 12.66
C LYS A 47 -13.51 -1.22 11.25
N LYS A 48 -13.23 -0.36 10.28
CA LYS A 48 -13.69 -0.53 8.90
C LYS A 48 -13.10 -1.81 8.27
N LEU A 49 -11.82 -2.07 8.49
CA LEU A 49 -11.16 -3.30 8.03
C LEU A 49 -11.72 -4.54 8.72
N TYR A 50 -11.94 -4.48 10.03
CA TYR A 50 -12.59 -5.55 10.79
C TYR A 50 -13.96 -5.92 10.21
N GLU A 51 -14.82 -4.93 9.94
CA GLU A 51 -16.15 -5.16 9.35
C GLU A 51 -16.04 -5.80 7.95
N LYS A 52 -15.07 -5.38 7.13
CA LYS A 52 -14.82 -5.96 5.80
C LYS A 52 -14.36 -7.42 5.88
N VAL A 53 -13.37 -7.73 6.72
CA VAL A 53 -12.86 -9.10 6.88
C VAL A 53 -13.92 -10.00 7.49
N LYS A 54 -14.74 -9.50 8.40
CA LYS A 54 -15.88 -10.23 8.96
C LYS A 54 -16.88 -10.63 7.87
N ALA A 55 -17.31 -9.70 7.02
CA ALA A 55 -18.21 -9.99 5.92
C ALA A 55 -17.61 -11.04 4.95
N GLN A 56 -16.32 -10.92 4.61
CA GLN A 56 -15.64 -11.91 3.78
C GLN A 56 -15.55 -13.29 4.45
N THR A 57 -15.44 -13.35 5.77
CA THR A 57 -15.45 -14.61 6.53
C THR A 57 -16.83 -15.28 6.42
N GLU A 58 -17.91 -14.51 6.57
CA GLU A 58 -19.29 -15.00 6.42
C GLU A 58 -19.54 -15.53 4.98
N ASP A 59 -19.01 -14.85 3.95
CA ASP A 59 -19.08 -15.30 2.56
C ASP A 59 -18.30 -16.61 2.33
N LEU A 60 -17.10 -16.72 2.88
CA LEU A 60 -16.27 -17.95 2.79
C LEU A 60 -16.93 -19.12 3.53
N GLU A 61 -17.56 -18.88 4.68
CA GLU A 61 -18.34 -19.89 5.41
C GLU A 61 -19.52 -20.38 4.58
N THR A 62 -20.22 -19.46 3.89
CA THR A 62 -21.33 -19.79 2.99
C THR A 62 -20.86 -20.60 1.77
N LEU A 63 -19.74 -20.20 1.16
CA LEU A 63 -19.11 -20.93 0.04
C LEU A 63 -18.67 -22.33 0.45
N LEU A 64 -18.05 -22.47 1.63
CA LEU A 64 -17.63 -23.76 2.14
C LEU A 64 -18.83 -24.66 2.44
N ALA A 65 -19.89 -24.11 3.02
CA ALA A 65 -21.13 -24.83 3.26
C ALA A 65 -21.74 -25.33 1.94
N ARG A 66 -21.74 -24.51 0.88
CA ARG A 66 -22.20 -24.91 -0.47
C ARG A 66 -21.34 -26.02 -1.09
N LEU A 67 -20.01 -25.89 -1.02
CA LEU A 67 -19.09 -26.92 -1.51
C LEU A 67 -19.26 -28.26 -0.78
N LYS A 68 -19.65 -28.21 0.50
CA LYS A 68 -19.93 -29.39 1.34
C LYS A 68 -21.36 -29.92 1.16
N SER A 69 -22.33 -29.11 0.70
CA SER A 69 -23.74 -29.45 0.75
C SER A 69 -24.28 -30.16 -0.50
N ASP A 70 -24.06 -29.70 -1.75
CA ASP A 70 -24.46 -30.49 -2.94
C ASP A 70 -24.22 -29.89 -4.36
N GLU A 71 -24.32 -30.78 -5.35
CA GLU A 71 -24.72 -30.67 -6.79
C GLU A 71 -23.81 -30.03 -7.88
N LEU A 72 -22.89 -29.10 -7.60
CA LEU A 72 -22.11 -28.45 -8.67
C LEU A 72 -21.02 -29.33 -9.32
N PHE A 73 -20.60 -30.37 -8.61
CA PHE A 73 -19.56 -31.32 -9.03
C PHE A 73 -20.14 -32.73 -9.02
N ALA A 74 -21.02 -33.00 -9.98
CA ALA A 74 -21.81 -34.24 -10.06
C ALA A 74 -21.04 -35.42 -10.69
N LEU A 75 -19.92 -35.16 -11.37
CA LEU A 75 -19.12 -36.21 -12.02
C LEU A 75 -17.98 -36.68 -11.11
N PRO A 76 -17.64 -37.99 -11.12
CA PRO A 76 -16.50 -38.51 -10.36
C PRO A 76 -15.15 -37.88 -10.71
N SER A 77 -15.01 -37.31 -11.91
CA SER A 77 -13.82 -36.58 -12.36
C SER A 77 -13.60 -35.26 -11.61
N ASP A 78 -14.64 -34.74 -10.98
CA ASP A 78 -14.65 -33.41 -10.37
C ASP A 78 -14.29 -33.45 -8.88
N GLU A 79 -14.30 -34.64 -8.27
CA GLU A 79 -13.97 -34.90 -6.86
C GLU A 79 -12.63 -34.27 -6.45
N PRO A 80 -11.50 -34.45 -7.20
CA PRO A 80 -10.21 -33.88 -6.81
C PRO A 80 -10.18 -32.35 -6.87
N THR A 81 -10.91 -31.78 -7.83
CA THR A 81 -11.04 -30.33 -8.00
C THR A 81 -11.86 -29.73 -6.86
N ARG A 82 -12.96 -30.39 -6.47
CA ARG A 82 -13.78 -30.00 -5.32
C ARG A 82 -12.98 -30.05 -4.01
N GLU A 83 -12.22 -31.12 -3.79
CA GLU A 83 -11.34 -31.25 -2.61
C GLU A 83 -10.27 -30.14 -2.56
N SER A 84 -9.66 -29.82 -3.70
CA SER A 84 -8.67 -28.73 -3.82
C SER A 84 -9.30 -27.37 -3.48
N PHE A 85 -10.49 -27.07 -3.99
CA PHE A 85 -11.21 -25.83 -3.67
C PHE A 85 -11.63 -25.76 -2.20
N MET A 86 -12.15 -26.86 -1.63
CA MET A 86 -12.49 -26.91 -0.20
C MET A 86 -11.28 -26.62 0.67
N LYS A 87 -10.13 -27.23 0.38
CA LYS A 87 -8.89 -27.00 1.13
C LYS A 87 -8.44 -25.54 1.05
N SER A 88 -8.52 -24.92 -0.13
CA SER A 88 -8.17 -23.51 -0.30
C SER A 88 -9.12 -22.56 0.46
N VAL A 89 -10.42 -22.87 0.47
CA VAL A 89 -11.42 -22.09 1.22
C VAL A 89 -11.19 -22.27 2.73
N GLU A 90 -10.95 -23.48 3.22
CA GLU A 90 -10.66 -23.76 4.63
C GLU A 90 -9.41 -23.03 5.12
N GLU A 91 -8.33 -23.01 4.34
CA GLU A 91 -7.11 -22.28 4.67
C GLU A 91 -7.34 -20.76 4.72
N ARG A 92 -8.11 -20.20 3.78
CA ARG A 92 -8.46 -18.76 3.78
C ARG A 92 -9.38 -18.39 4.94
N LEU A 93 -10.28 -19.27 5.32
CA LEU A 93 -11.23 -19.11 6.42
C LEU A 93 -10.52 -19.07 7.76
N GLU A 94 -9.56 -19.97 7.99
CA GLU A 94 -8.73 -19.99 9.20
C GLU A 94 -7.93 -18.68 9.34
N ASN A 95 -7.28 -18.24 8.25
CA ASN A 95 -6.55 -16.97 8.24
C ASN A 95 -7.48 -15.77 8.53
N SER A 96 -8.69 -15.77 7.96
CA SER A 96 -9.66 -14.69 8.16
C SER A 96 -10.16 -14.64 9.61
N ARG A 97 -10.41 -15.80 10.24
CA ARG A 97 -10.79 -15.88 11.66
C ARG A 97 -9.70 -15.33 12.58
N GLN A 98 -8.44 -15.70 12.35
CA GLN A 98 -7.31 -15.17 13.13
C GLN A 98 -7.19 -13.65 13.01
N LEU A 99 -7.43 -13.08 11.81
CA LEU A 99 -7.43 -11.63 11.59
C LEU A 99 -8.59 -10.93 12.28
N VAL A 100 -9.79 -11.53 12.26
CA VAL A 100 -10.97 -11.02 12.97
C VAL A 100 -10.73 -10.97 14.47
N ASP A 101 -10.20 -12.04 15.06
CA ASP A 101 -9.90 -12.12 16.49
C ASP A 101 -8.82 -11.10 16.89
N TYR A 102 -7.78 -10.95 16.07
CA TYR A 102 -6.73 -9.97 16.31
C TYR A 102 -7.26 -8.52 16.22
N ALA A 103 -8.02 -8.19 15.17
CA ALA A 103 -8.60 -6.86 15.02
C ALA A 103 -9.60 -6.55 16.14
N ARG A 104 -10.37 -7.53 16.62
CA ARG A 104 -11.22 -7.40 17.81
C ARG A 104 -10.39 -7.07 19.06
N SER A 105 -9.27 -7.76 19.28
CA SER A 105 -8.39 -7.49 20.43
C SER A 105 -7.81 -6.07 20.40
N LEU A 106 -7.51 -5.53 19.22
CA LEU A 106 -7.06 -4.15 19.04
C LEU A 106 -8.18 -3.14 19.34
N LEU A 107 -9.41 -3.41 18.89
CA LEU A 107 -10.56 -2.53 19.11
C LEU A 107 -10.98 -2.46 20.58
N ASP A 108 -10.86 -3.57 21.30
CA ASP A 108 -11.23 -3.70 22.71
C ASP A 108 -10.16 -3.17 23.68
N SER A 109 -8.91 -2.98 23.21
CA SER A 109 -7.85 -2.40 24.06
C SER A 109 -8.04 -0.89 24.28
N THR A 110 -7.97 -0.45 25.54
CA THR A 110 -7.97 0.98 25.95
C THR A 110 -6.59 1.62 25.90
N THR A 111 -5.54 0.79 25.93
CA THR A 111 -4.13 1.18 25.79
C THR A 111 -3.43 0.10 25.02
N THR A 112 -2.79 0.45 23.90
CA THR A 112 -1.95 -0.45 23.10
C THR A 112 -0.80 -0.94 24.00
N SER A 113 -0.86 -2.18 24.48
CA SER A 113 0.16 -2.70 25.39
C SER A 113 1.53 -2.73 24.70
N THR A 114 2.61 -2.66 25.47
CA THR A 114 3.98 -2.84 24.94
C THR A 114 4.15 -4.18 24.22
N GLU A 115 3.40 -5.20 24.61
CA GLU A 115 3.34 -6.50 23.93
C GLU A 115 2.58 -6.42 22.59
N THR A 116 1.59 -5.54 22.48
CA THR A 116 0.91 -5.19 21.22
C THR A 116 1.82 -4.36 20.32
N PHE A 117 2.63 -3.46 20.89
CA PHE A 117 3.69 -2.74 20.18
C PHE A 117 4.82 -3.68 19.74
N GLU A 118 5.22 -4.66 20.55
CA GLU A 118 6.20 -5.68 20.17
C GLU A 118 5.64 -6.64 19.15
N ARG A 119 4.35 -7.02 19.21
CA ARG A 119 3.66 -7.74 18.14
C ARG A 119 3.57 -6.90 16.88
N LEU A 120 3.24 -5.62 16.98
CA LEU A 120 3.30 -4.65 15.88
C LEU A 120 4.71 -4.46 15.37
N ARG A 121 5.76 -4.60 16.19
CA ARG A 121 7.17 -4.50 15.80
C ARG A 121 7.70 -5.82 15.25
N ARG A 122 7.10 -6.94 15.63
CA ARG A 122 7.30 -8.29 15.05
C ARG A 122 6.45 -8.51 13.80
N SER A 123 5.36 -7.77 13.61
CA SER A 123 4.55 -7.70 12.38
C SER A 123 4.91 -6.48 11.51
N LYS A 124 5.69 -5.54 12.05
CA LYS A 124 6.55 -4.56 11.35
C LYS A 124 8.00 -5.04 11.25
N LYS A 125 8.32 -6.27 11.66
CA LYS A 125 9.19 -7.04 10.75
C LYS A 125 8.31 -7.13 9.53
N GLU A 126 8.76 -6.42 8.50
CA GLU A 126 8.23 -6.43 7.14
C GLU A 126 7.31 -7.63 6.98
N PRO A 127 6.04 -7.47 6.53
CA PRO A 127 5.33 -8.65 6.05
C PRO A 127 6.34 -9.34 5.18
N ALA A 128 6.81 -10.53 5.61
CA ALA A 128 7.85 -11.23 4.90
C ALA A 128 7.28 -11.24 3.49
N VAL A 129 7.90 -10.47 2.59
CA VAL A 129 7.44 -10.31 1.23
C VAL A 129 7.19 -11.74 0.83
N ARG A 130 5.91 -12.10 0.65
CA ARG A 130 5.57 -13.45 0.19
C ARG A 130 6.57 -13.70 -0.91
N ALA A 131 7.26 -14.83 -0.81
CA ALA A 131 8.63 -15.07 -1.25
C ALA A 131 9.00 -14.71 -2.70
N THR A 132 8.09 -14.13 -3.48
CA THR A 132 8.27 -13.54 -4.81
C THR A 132 7.12 -12.53 -5.04
N PHE A 133 7.43 -11.34 -5.58
CA PHE A 133 6.40 -10.47 -6.17
C PHE A 133 5.69 -11.27 -7.28
N PRO A 134 4.35 -11.45 -7.23
CA PRO A 134 3.66 -12.29 -8.19
C PRO A 134 3.50 -11.56 -9.52
N ARG A 135 3.80 -12.23 -10.63
CA ARG A 135 3.66 -11.69 -12.00
C ARG A 135 2.28 -11.09 -12.24
N GLN A 136 1.23 -11.71 -11.71
CA GLN A 136 -0.16 -11.28 -11.88
C GLN A 136 -0.42 -9.88 -11.30
N ALA A 137 0.30 -9.47 -10.26
CA ALA A 137 0.13 -8.14 -9.66
C ALA A 137 0.76 -7.02 -10.51
N LEU A 138 1.61 -7.36 -11.47
CA LEU A 138 2.21 -6.41 -12.40
C LEU A 138 1.33 -6.12 -13.62
N LEU A 139 0.44 -7.04 -13.99
CA LEU A 139 -0.38 -6.92 -15.20
C LEU A 139 -1.35 -5.74 -15.08
N GLY A 140 -1.48 -4.97 -16.16
CA GLY A 140 -2.31 -3.76 -16.19
C GLY A 140 -1.52 -2.51 -16.52
N ASN A 141 -2.14 -1.34 -16.31
CA ASN A 141 -1.55 -0.04 -16.63
C ASN A 141 -1.26 0.73 -15.34
N TRP A 142 -0.07 1.31 -15.28
CA TRP A 142 0.49 1.93 -14.08
C TRP A 142 1.05 3.29 -14.43
N ILE A 143 0.58 4.34 -13.76
CA ILE A 143 0.97 5.71 -14.04
C ILE A 143 1.80 6.31 -12.91
N HIS A 144 2.88 7.00 -13.26
CA HIS A 144 3.63 7.85 -12.34
C HIS A 144 3.72 9.28 -12.86
N TYR A 145 3.33 10.24 -12.01
CA TYR A 145 3.45 11.68 -12.29
C TYR A 145 4.77 12.22 -11.70
N PHE A 146 5.67 12.68 -12.57
CA PHE A 146 6.88 13.40 -12.15
C PHE A 146 6.56 14.86 -11.83
N THR A 147 5.66 15.45 -12.61
CA THR A 147 5.06 16.77 -12.38
C THR A 147 3.60 16.73 -12.83
N LYS A 148 2.87 17.84 -12.65
CA LYS A 148 1.49 17.97 -13.12
C LYS A 148 1.34 17.72 -14.63
N ASP A 149 2.36 18.08 -15.40
CA ASP A 149 2.31 18.08 -16.86
C ASP A 149 3.24 17.02 -17.47
N MET A 150 3.89 16.17 -16.66
CA MET A 150 4.82 15.14 -17.13
C MET A 150 4.62 13.84 -16.35
N PHE A 151 4.24 12.79 -17.08
CA PHE A 151 3.96 11.48 -16.50
C PHE A 151 4.32 10.35 -17.45
N THR A 152 4.54 9.17 -16.88
CA THR A 152 4.80 7.94 -17.62
C THR A 152 3.74 6.90 -17.28
N CYS A 153 3.23 6.20 -18.28
CA CYS A 153 2.35 5.06 -18.12
C CYS A 153 3.03 3.78 -18.59
N GLN A 154 3.11 2.77 -17.72
CA GLN A 154 3.64 1.43 -18.00
C GLN A 154 2.50 0.44 -18.12
N CYS A 155 2.45 -0.29 -19.23
CA CYS A 155 1.40 -1.25 -19.55
C CYS A 155 2.04 -2.63 -19.70
N PHE A 156 1.56 -3.62 -18.94
CA PHE A 156 2.10 -4.98 -18.94
C PHE A 156 1.02 -6.00 -19.30
N TRP A 157 1.35 -6.92 -20.22
CA TRP A 157 0.46 -7.95 -20.73
C TRP A 157 0.86 -9.36 -20.29
N ASP A 158 -0.06 -10.30 -20.45
CA ASP A 158 0.09 -11.68 -20.00
C ASP A 158 0.96 -12.54 -20.93
N ASP A 159 1.51 -11.98 -22.00
CA ASP A 159 2.46 -12.59 -22.95
C ASP A 159 3.92 -12.13 -22.75
N ASP A 160 4.21 -11.51 -21.60
CA ASP A 160 5.52 -10.94 -21.23
C ASP A 160 5.93 -9.69 -22.02
N GLU A 161 5.02 -9.09 -22.79
CA GLU A 161 5.25 -7.79 -23.44
C GLU A 161 4.88 -6.62 -22.52
N PHE A 162 5.58 -5.49 -22.71
CA PHE A 162 5.21 -4.24 -22.08
C PHE A 162 5.37 -3.06 -23.04
N LYS A 163 4.66 -1.98 -22.73
CA LYS A 163 4.82 -0.67 -23.35
C LYS A 163 4.91 0.41 -22.29
N GLU A 164 5.68 1.43 -22.58
CA GLU A 164 5.86 2.59 -21.74
C GLU A 164 5.61 3.84 -22.58
N TYR A 165 4.72 4.68 -22.09
CA TYR A 165 4.28 5.90 -22.76
C TYR A 165 4.67 7.10 -21.91
N ASP A 166 5.52 7.95 -22.43
CA ASP A 166 5.87 9.21 -21.78
C ASP A 166 5.03 10.35 -22.34
N PHE A 167 4.34 11.04 -21.44
CA PHE A 167 3.51 12.18 -21.78
C PHE A 167 4.09 13.48 -21.23
N ARG A 168 3.96 14.54 -22.03
CA ARG A 168 4.23 15.92 -21.63
C ARG A 168 3.13 16.83 -22.14
N ASP A 169 2.54 17.64 -21.27
CA ASP A 169 1.41 18.52 -21.60
C ASP A 169 0.25 17.75 -22.29
N ASN A 170 -0.03 16.53 -21.80
CA ASN A 170 -0.98 15.55 -22.36
C ASN A 170 -0.68 15.11 -23.81
N LYS A 171 0.53 15.36 -24.30
CA LYS A 171 1.00 14.85 -25.59
C LYS A 171 1.92 13.66 -25.40
N LEU A 172 1.75 12.63 -26.22
CA LEU A 172 2.67 11.51 -26.27
C LEU A 172 4.01 12.01 -26.85
N VAL A 173 5.08 11.92 -26.07
CA VAL A 173 6.43 12.33 -26.46
C VAL A 173 7.25 11.14 -26.89
N GLU A 174 7.09 10.01 -26.20
CA GLU A 174 7.87 8.81 -26.45
C GLU A 174 7.04 7.56 -26.17
N GLU A 175 7.18 6.57 -27.06
CA GLU A 175 6.67 5.22 -26.87
C GLU A 175 7.86 4.26 -26.88
N ARG A 176 7.97 3.47 -25.82
CA ARG A 176 8.97 2.42 -25.68
C ARG A 176 8.26 1.08 -25.49
N SER A 177 8.87 0.01 -25.99
CA SER A 177 8.32 -1.35 -25.87
C SER A 177 9.44 -2.34 -25.64
N GLY A 178 9.07 -3.48 -25.06
CA GLY A 178 10.02 -4.54 -24.78
C GLY A 178 9.37 -5.74 -24.12
N LYS A 179 10.21 -6.56 -23.49
CA LYS A 179 9.77 -7.70 -22.68
C LYS A 179 10.07 -7.48 -21.23
N PHE A 180 9.22 -8.01 -20.36
CA PHE A 180 9.45 -7.95 -18.92
C PHE A 180 9.57 -9.35 -18.31
N ARG A 181 10.23 -9.44 -17.17
CA ARG A 181 10.21 -10.62 -16.30
C ARG A 181 10.22 -10.21 -14.84
N VAL A 182 9.66 -11.06 -13.99
CA VAL A 182 9.60 -10.85 -12.54
C VAL A 182 10.49 -11.89 -11.85
N GLU A 183 11.52 -11.43 -11.16
CA GLU A 183 12.51 -12.28 -10.48
C GLU A 183 12.86 -11.70 -9.11
N ASP A 184 12.79 -12.50 -8.04
CA ASP A 184 13.23 -12.12 -6.68
C ASP A 184 12.71 -10.76 -6.19
N GLY A 185 11.43 -10.46 -6.47
CA GLY A 185 10.82 -9.18 -6.07
C GLY A 185 11.23 -7.98 -6.95
N LYS A 186 11.81 -8.23 -8.12
CA LYS A 186 12.18 -7.20 -9.10
C LYS A 186 11.39 -7.37 -10.39
N VAL A 187 11.13 -6.26 -11.04
CA VAL A 187 10.66 -6.19 -12.43
C VAL A 187 11.85 -5.82 -13.30
N LEU A 188 12.22 -6.72 -14.21
CA LEU A 188 13.29 -6.50 -15.17
C LEU A 188 12.64 -6.22 -16.51
N MET A 189 12.97 -5.08 -17.10
CA MET A 189 12.42 -4.60 -18.37
C MET A 189 13.54 -4.54 -19.39
N ASP A 190 13.45 -5.37 -20.43
CA ASP A 190 14.36 -5.41 -21.56
C ASP A 190 13.72 -4.69 -22.73
N TYR A 191 14.15 -3.46 -22.97
CA TYR A 191 13.64 -2.61 -24.05
C TYR A 191 14.14 -3.13 -25.41
N SER A 192 13.31 -2.98 -26.45
CA SER A 192 13.64 -3.39 -27.82
C SER A 192 14.90 -2.71 -28.38
N GLU A 193 15.27 -1.54 -27.86
CA GLU A 193 16.51 -0.82 -28.19
C GLU A 193 17.77 -1.35 -27.47
N GLY A 194 17.64 -2.42 -26.68
CA GLY A 194 18.76 -3.08 -25.98
C GLY A 194 19.10 -2.46 -24.62
N LYS A 195 18.36 -1.46 -24.15
CA LYS A 195 18.46 -0.96 -22.77
C LYS A 195 17.74 -1.91 -21.80
N THR A 196 18.24 -1.97 -20.58
CA THR A 196 17.60 -2.76 -19.51
C THR A 196 17.34 -1.87 -18.31
N ALA A 197 16.18 -2.06 -17.67
CA ALA A 197 15.81 -1.40 -16.43
C ALA A 197 15.45 -2.45 -15.37
N VAL A 198 15.80 -2.15 -14.12
CA VAL A 198 15.56 -3.04 -12.98
C VAL A 198 14.86 -2.25 -11.89
N TYR A 199 13.61 -2.60 -11.59
CA TYR A 199 12.81 -1.96 -10.56
C TYR A 199 12.62 -2.93 -9.40
N THR A 200 13.02 -2.52 -8.20
CA THR A 200 12.82 -3.34 -7.00
C THR A 200 11.45 -3.04 -6.42
N VAL A 201 10.58 -4.03 -6.30
CA VAL A 201 9.23 -3.84 -5.75
C VAL A 201 9.32 -3.73 -4.24
N THR A 202 8.82 -2.63 -3.69
CA THR A 202 8.77 -2.36 -2.25
C THR A 202 7.36 -2.44 -1.67
N GLY A 203 6.32 -2.40 -2.50
CA GLY A 203 4.92 -2.53 -2.11
C GLY A 203 4.02 -2.70 -3.33
N TYR A 204 2.87 -3.36 -3.17
CA TYR A 204 1.85 -3.45 -4.22
C TYR A 204 0.45 -3.66 -3.63
N SER A 205 -0.56 -3.20 -4.36
CA SER A 205 -1.99 -3.46 -4.13
C SER A 205 -2.73 -3.36 -5.47
N ASP A 206 -4.05 -3.58 -5.46
CA ASP A 206 -4.87 -3.41 -6.67
C ASP A 206 -4.85 -1.96 -7.20
N ASP A 207 -4.51 -0.99 -6.34
CA ASP A 207 -4.52 0.43 -6.68
C ASP A 207 -3.14 1.02 -6.99
N CYS A 208 -2.04 0.33 -6.66
CA CYS A 208 -0.69 0.87 -6.83
C CYS A 208 0.45 -0.15 -6.83
N LEU A 209 1.57 0.23 -7.46
CA LEU A 209 2.88 -0.42 -7.40
C LEU A 209 3.93 0.57 -6.87
N ASP A 210 4.59 0.22 -5.76
CA ASP A 210 5.68 1.00 -5.19
C ASP A 210 7.02 0.36 -5.55
N TYR A 211 7.88 1.11 -6.24
CA TYR A 211 9.21 0.72 -6.64
C TYR A 211 10.31 1.49 -5.91
N LEU A 212 11.48 0.86 -5.84
CA LEU A 212 12.76 1.51 -5.63
C LEU A 212 13.56 1.45 -6.94
N ILE A 213 13.69 2.60 -7.61
CA ILE A 213 14.41 2.76 -8.87
C ILE A 213 15.66 3.60 -8.59
N ASN A 214 16.86 3.03 -8.77
CA ASN A 214 18.12 3.70 -8.42
C ASN A 214 18.16 4.28 -7.00
N LYS A 215 17.57 3.57 -6.02
CA LYS A 215 17.39 4.01 -4.62
C LYS A 215 16.39 5.16 -4.40
N THR A 216 15.68 5.59 -5.44
CA THR A 216 14.60 6.56 -5.33
C THR A 216 13.27 5.82 -5.20
N PRO A 217 12.47 6.09 -4.15
CA PRO A 217 11.13 5.53 -4.03
C PRO A 217 10.19 6.20 -5.03
N ILE A 218 9.51 5.40 -5.83
CA ILE A 218 8.61 5.85 -6.89
C ILE A 218 7.34 5.01 -6.80
N ARG A 219 6.19 5.69 -6.76
CA ARG A 219 4.87 5.05 -6.74
C ARG A 219 4.20 5.21 -8.09
N PHE A 220 3.68 4.11 -8.61
CA PHE A 220 2.78 4.09 -9.75
C PHE A 220 1.38 3.75 -9.26
N ASP A 221 0.40 4.55 -9.66
CA ASP A 221 -1.01 4.28 -9.37
C ASP A 221 -1.65 3.54 -10.55
N TYR A 222 -2.70 2.75 -10.28
CA TYR A 222 -3.42 2.05 -11.32
C TYR A 222 -4.13 3.05 -12.26
N MET A 223 -4.01 2.81 -13.57
CA MET A 223 -4.72 3.56 -14.61
C MET A 223 -5.70 2.62 -15.34
N PRO A 224 -7.01 2.91 -15.33
CA PRO A 224 -7.99 2.18 -16.13
C PRO A 224 -7.65 2.24 -17.62
N GLU A 225 -7.85 1.13 -18.33
CA GLU A 225 -7.55 1.01 -19.76
C GLU A 225 -8.31 2.05 -20.61
N ASP A 226 -9.58 2.30 -20.30
CA ASP A 226 -10.39 3.32 -20.98
C ASP A 226 -9.75 4.72 -20.89
N LEU A 227 -9.15 5.06 -19.75
CA LEU A 227 -8.51 6.35 -19.55
C LEU A 227 -7.24 6.48 -20.40
N LEU A 228 -6.43 5.42 -20.44
CA LEU A 228 -5.23 5.36 -21.29
C LEU A 228 -5.60 5.44 -22.77
N ASN A 229 -6.59 4.68 -23.22
CA ASN A 229 -7.05 4.67 -24.61
C ASN A 229 -7.54 6.05 -25.05
N ASN A 230 -8.27 6.76 -24.19
CA ASN A 230 -8.68 8.15 -24.47
C ASN A 230 -7.46 9.08 -24.66
N LEU A 231 -6.44 8.98 -23.81
CA LEU A 231 -5.22 9.78 -23.95
C LEU A 231 -4.46 9.46 -25.25
N LEU A 232 -4.37 8.19 -25.62
CA LEU A 232 -3.70 7.76 -26.86
C LEU A 232 -4.49 8.19 -28.10
N GLU A 233 -5.81 8.03 -28.11
CA GLU A 233 -6.66 8.46 -29.23
C GLU A 233 -6.61 9.97 -29.49
N GLU A 234 -6.60 10.79 -28.44
CA GLU A 234 -6.46 12.25 -28.57
C GLU A 234 -5.13 12.66 -29.21
N ASN A 235 -4.10 11.82 -29.08
CA ASN A 235 -2.80 12.01 -29.70
C ASN A 235 -2.74 11.51 -31.14
N VAL A 236 -3.51 10.48 -31.51
CA VAL A 236 -3.60 9.98 -32.91
C VAL A 236 -4.42 10.92 -33.81
N LYS A 237 -5.37 11.66 -33.25
CA LYS A 237 -6.25 12.60 -33.98
C LYS A 237 -5.61 13.97 -34.28
N LYS A 238 -4.36 14.23 -33.84
CA LYS A 238 -3.61 15.48 -34.06
C LYS A 238 -2.40 15.26 -34.96
#